data_AF-A0A165P4H7-F1
#
_entry.id   AF-A0A165P4H7-F1
#
_cell.length_a   1.000
_cell.length_b   1.000
_cell.length_c   1.000
_cell.angle_alpha   90.00
_cell.angle_beta   90.00
_cell.angle_gamma   90.00
#
_symmetry.space_group_name_H-M   'P 1'
#
loop_
_entity.id
_entity.type
_entity.pdbx_description
1 polymer ?
#
loop_
_entity_poly.entity_id
_entity_poly.type
_entity_poly.pdbx_seq_one_letter_code
_entity_poly.pdbx_strand_id
1 'polypeptide(L)'
;MFGVLQLLFALFLSGSCTFGEFTTEACWQRNCLVKNDAGTLCLHTAYNGAIATACDDSVLSSLLAAHINSTIGLSIAYYNEHAQFLGPTIWPVPQPLPYTIYVCMSGPRVDRDGQQGHRTLCRTALHDNDIRDADSHAHECVVESAQAFVTDGCYRSPSGSISGEAVLPTATAFLDDPKITHAFFVMGGILTIGSLLAVCGASHVRLWADGRSLPNGLPSSSKA
;
A
#
# COMPACT_ATOMS: atom_id res chain seq x y z
N MET A 1 5.28 -42.32 -3.46
CA MET A 1 6.10 -41.11 -3.16
C MET A 1 5.79 -39.91 -4.06
N PHE A 2 5.44 -40.07 -5.34
CA PHE A 2 5.15 -38.94 -6.23
C PHE A 2 3.90 -38.10 -5.88
N GLY A 3 2.86 -38.71 -5.28
CA GLY A 3 1.62 -38.00 -4.95
C GLY A 3 1.73 -36.99 -3.80
N VAL A 4 2.65 -37.20 -2.85
CA VAL A 4 2.84 -36.27 -1.71
C VAL A 4 3.57 -35.00 -2.15
N LEU A 5 4.51 -35.11 -3.09
CA LEU A 5 5.24 -33.97 -3.64
C LEU A 5 4.36 -33.06 -4.51
N GLN A 6 3.41 -33.64 -5.27
CA GLN A 6 2.42 -32.86 -6.03
C GLN A 6 1.40 -32.13 -5.14
N LEU A 7 0.98 -32.75 -4.02
CA LEU A 7 0.07 -32.10 -3.06
C LEU A 7 0.74 -30.90 -2.38
N LEU A 8 2.02 -31.03 -2.01
CA LEU A 8 2.82 -29.94 -1.43
C LEU A 8 3.05 -28.80 -2.43
N PHE A 9 3.27 -29.11 -3.72
CA PHE A 9 3.45 -28.08 -4.76
C PHE A 9 2.14 -27.31 -5.05
N ALA A 10 0.99 -27.99 -5.02
CA ALA A 10 -0.33 -27.36 -5.19
C ALA A 10 -0.75 -26.47 -3.99
N LEU A 11 -0.35 -26.86 -2.76
CA LEU A 11 -0.52 -26.04 -1.55
C LEU A 11 0.38 -24.80 -1.55
N PHE A 12 1.55 -24.84 -2.20
CA PHE A 12 2.43 -23.68 -2.34
C PHE A 12 1.95 -22.65 -3.37
N LEU A 13 1.27 -23.07 -4.44
CA LEU A 13 0.77 -22.14 -5.48
C LEU A 13 -0.58 -21.48 -5.14
N SER A 14 -1.28 -21.97 -4.13
CA SER A 14 -2.53 -21.36 -3.62
C SER A 14 -2.28 -20.40 -2.44
N GLY A 15 -1.02 -20.23 -2.04
CA GLY A 15 -0.58 -19.28 -1.03
C GLY A 15 -0.57 -17.84 -1.55
N SER A 16 -1.71 -17.17 -1.38
CA SER A 16 -1.76 -15.77 -0.96
C SER A 16 -1.32 -14.72 -1.98
N CYS A 17 -2.25 -14.28 -2.83
CA CYS A 17 -2.32 -12.84 -3.11
C CYS A 17 -2.71 -12.14 -1.80
N THR A 18 -1.76 -11.93 -0.89
CA THR A 18 -1.95 -11.02 0.25
C THR A 18 -2.00 -9.61 -0.32
N PHE A 19 -3.20 -9.10 -0.57
CA PHE A 19 -3.46 -7.68 -0.70
C PHE A 19 -3.40 -7.07 0.70
N GLY A 20 -2.18 -6.95 1.21
CA GLY A 20 -1.90 -6.09 2.33
C GLY A 20 -1.89 -4.67 1.83
N GLU A 21 -2.92 -3.92 2.16
CA GLU A 21 -3.10 -2.56 1.66
C GLU A 21 -3.54 -1.69 2.84
N PHE A 22 -2.82 -0.60 3.06
CA PHE A 22 -3.20 0.46 3.98
C PHE A 22 -4.39 1.21 3.36
N THR A 23 -5.57 0.58 3.43
CA THR A 23 -6.83 0.96 2.75
C THR A 23 -7.82 1.63 3.65
N THR A 24 -7.68 1.41 4.94
CA THR A 24 -8.77 1.66 5.89
C THR A 24 -8.65 3.06 6.44
N GLU A 25 -9.71 3.83 6.28
CA GLU A 25 -9.86 5.10 6.97
C GLU A 25 -10.00 4.87 8.47
N ALA A 26 -9.23 5.58 9.27
CA ALA A 26 -9.25 5.45 10.71
C ALA A 26 -8.57 6.64 11.36
N CYS A 27 -8.90 6.87 12.63
CA CYS A 27 -8.26 7.91 13.42
C CYS A 27 -7.60 7.33 14.67
N TRP A 28 -6.49 7.94 15.06
CA TRP A 28 -5.78 7.72 16.32
C TRP A 28 -5.32 9.07 16.86
N GLN A 29 -5.53 9.34 18.16
CA GLN A 29 -5.06 10.58 18.79
C GLN A 29 -5.34 11.87 17.98
N ARG A 30 -6.52 11.94 17.34
CA ARG A 30 -6.98 13.03 16.44
C ARG A 30 -6.23 13.16 15.11
N ASN A 31 -5.23 12.34 14.83
CA ASN A 31 -4.73 12.11 13.48
C ASN A 31 -5.70 11.16 12.77
N CYS A 32 -6.03 11.42 11.51
CA CYS A 32 -6.99 10.65 10.75
C CYS A 32 -6.44 10.31 9.37
N LEU A 33 -6.63 9.07 8.95
CA LEU A 33 -6.46 8.64 7.58
C LEU A 33 -7.81 8.73 6.88
N VAL A 34 -7.86 9.49 5.79
CA VAL A 34 -9.06 9.71 4.98
C VAL A 34 -8.68 9.62 3.51
N LYS A 35 -9.57 9.10 2.68
CA LYS A 35 -9.35 9.05 1.23
C LYS A 35 -9.67 10.41 0.63
N ASN A 36 -8.81 10.87 -0.27
CA ASN A 36 -9.12 12.02 -1.12
C ASN A 36 -10.08 11.62 -2.26
N ASP A 37 -10.49 12.59 -3.08
CA ASP A 37 -11.42 12.37 -4.20
C ASP A 37 -10.88 11.38 -5.26
N ALA A 38 -9.55 11.19 -5.31
CA ALA A 38 -8.89 10.21 -6.17
C ALA A 38 -8.79 8.81 -5.52
N GLY A 39 -9.34 8.61 -4.32
CA GLY A 39 -9.29 7.35 -3.58
C GLY A 39 -7.96 7.09 -2.87
N THR A 40 -7.04 8.04 -2.87
CA THR A 40 -5.73 7.92 -2.22
C THR A 40 -5.85 8.22 -0.73
N LEU A 41 -5.25 7.37 0.11
CA LEU A 41 -5.32 7.53 1.56
C LEU A 41 -4.33 8.61 2.02
N CYS A 42 -4.86 9.61 2.72
CA CYS A 42 -4.14 10.79 3.15
C CYS A 42 -4.22 10.97 4.65
N LEU A 43 -3.10 11.39 5.25
CA LEU A 43 -3.06 11.73 6.66
C LEU A 43 -3.53 13.17 6.88
N HIS A 44 -4.55 13.35 7.70
CA HIS A 44 -4.94 14.63 8.30
C HIS A 44 -4.47 14.65 9.74
N THR A 45 -3.56 15.57 10.05
CA THR A 45 -2.97 15.64 11.39
C THR A 45 -3.66 16.69 12.25
N ALA A 46 -3.79 16.41 13.54
CA ALA A 46 -4.27 17.38 14.51
C ALA A 46 -3.12 18.05 15.25
N TYR A 47 -3.30 19.31 15.64
CA TYR A 47 -2.40 19.91 16.61
C TYR A 47 -2.58 19.28 17.99
N ASN A 48 -1.53 18.60 18.45
CA ASN A 48 -1.50 17.87 19.73
C ASN A 48 -0.53 18.52 20.75
N GLY A 49 -0.18 19.80 20.57
CA GLY A 49 0.72 20.54 21.47
C GLY A 49 2.13 20.73 20.90
N ALA A 50 3.03 21.27 21.73
CA ALA A 50 4.43 21.48 21.35
C ALA A 50 5.12 20.12 21.18
N ILE A 51 5.40 19.76 19.93
CA ILE A 51 6.11 18.52 19.60
C ILE A 51 7.60 18.81 19.53
N ALA A 52 8.40 17.81 19.92
CA ALA A 52 9.84 17.84 19.85
C ALA A 52 10.32 18.18 18.43
N THR A 53 11.30 19.07 18.32
CA THR A 53 11.96 19.38 17.06
C THR A 53 12.88 18.25 16.56
N ALA A 54 13.11 17.23 17.40
CA ALA A 54 13.96 16.09 17.11
C ALA A 54 13.44 14.82 17.79
N CYS A 55 13.72 13.67 17.17
CA CYS A 55 13.54 12.36 17.78
C CYS A 55 14.79 11.96 18.54
N ASP A 56 14.64 11.35 19.71
CA ASP A 56 15.76 10.71 20.42
C ASP A 56 16.15 9.36 19.78
N ASP A 57 15.25 8.77 18.98
CA ASP A 57 15.50 7.52 18.26
C ASP A 57 16.24 7.78 16.93
N SER A 58 17.44 7.20 16.81
CA SER A 58 18.29 7.35 15.62
C SER A 58 17.70 6.70 14.36
N VAL A 59 16.94 5.62 14.51
CA VAL A 59 16.29 4.93 13.38
C VAL A 59 15.12 5.78 12.88
N LEU A 60 14.24 6.22 13.78
CA LEU A 60 13.07 7.05 13.42
C LEU A 60 13.49 8.43 12.88
N SER A 61 14.54 9.05 13.43
CA SER A 61 15.07 10.30 12.87
C SER A 61 15.63 10.14 11.46
N SER A 62 16.36 9.04 11.19
CA SER A 62 16.83 8.71 9.84
C SER A 62 15.67 8.46 8.86
N LEU A 63 14.63 7.75 9.32
CA LEU A 63 13.42 7.48 8.55
C LEU A 63 12.65 8.75 8.20
N LEU A 64 12.47 9.65 9.17
CA LEU A 64 11.85 10.95 8.94
C LEU A 64 12.62 11.77 7.91
N ALA A 65 13.95 11.83 8.04
CA ALA A 65 14.80 12.52 7.09
C ALA A 65 14.67 11.93 5.68
N ALA A 66 14.66 10.60 5.55
CA ALA A 66 14.47 9.93 4.27
C ALA A 66 13.07 10.18 3.67
N HIS A 67 12.03 10.20 4.50
CA HIS A 67 10.66 10.46 4.05
C HIS A 67 10.45 11.91 3.61
N ILE A 68 10.92 12.88 4.41
CA ILE A 68 10.83 14.32 4.14
C ILE A 68 11.57 14.71 2.85
N ASN A 69 12.75 14.13 2.65
CA ASN A 69 13.61 14.41 1.49
C ASN A 69 13.40 13.42 0.33
N SER A 70 12.35 12.59 0.38
CA SER A 70 12.05 11.62 -0.67
C SER A 70 11.73 12.33 -1.98
N THR A 71 12.39 11.90 -3.07
CA THR A 71 12.08 12.37 -4.43
C THR A 71 10.86 11.66 -5.04
N ILE A 72 10.36 10.60 -4.39
CA ILE A 72 9.16 9.88 -4.85
C ILE A 72 7.90 10.72 -4.53
N GLY A 73 7.89 11.42 -3.39
CA GLY A 73 6.81 12.31 -3.00
C GLY A 73 5.51 11.62 -2.56
N LEU A 74 5.60 10.42 -1.98
CA LEU A 74 4.44 9.77 -1.38
C LEU A 74 4.27 10.25 0.06
N SER A 75 3.07 10.72 0.39
CA SER A 75 2.68 11.18 1.72
C SER A 75 2.64 10.03 2.74
N ILE A 76 2.46 8.79 2.28
CA ILE A 76 2.54 7.58 3.12
C ILE A 76 3.42 6.54 2.42
N ALA A 77 4.44 6.06 3.13
CA ALA A 77 5.38 5.09 2.59
C ALA A 77 5.96 4.18 3.67
N TYR A 78 6.30 2.94 3.27
CA TYR A 78 6.95 1.94 4.11
C TYR A 78 8.45 1.92 3.89
N TYR A 79 9.17 1.65 4.98
CA TYR A 79 10.62 1.61 5.03
C TYR A 79 11.12 0.49 5.95
N ASN A 80 12.36 0.06 5.76
CA ASN A 80 13.08 -0.79 6.74
C ASN A 80 13.90 0.06 7.73
N GLU A 81 14.58 -0.56 8.71
CA GLU A 81 15.38 0.18 9.70
C GLU A 81 16.55 0.99 9.11
N HIS A 82 16.93 0.73 7.85
CA HIS A 82 17.98 1.45 7.13
C HIS A 82 17.44 2.61 6.28
N ALA A 83 16.17 2.98 6.50
CA ALA A 83 15.46 4.01 5.75
C ALA A 83 15.38 3.75 4.22
N GLN A 84 15.43 2.48 3.82
CA GLN A 84 15.20 2.09 2.43
C GLN A 84 13.71 1.98 2.16
N PHE A 85 13.25 2.61 1.07
CA PHE A 85 11.87 2.54 0.63
C PHE A 85 11.48 1.10 0.25
N LEU A 86 10.44 0.58 0.89
CA LEU A 86 9.87 -0.74 0.61
C LEU A 86 8.70 -0.63 -0.37
N GLY A 87 7.86 0.39 -0.18
CA GLY A 87 6.73 0.62 -1.06
C GLY A 87 5.73 1.68 -0.57
N PRO A 88 4.75 2.01 -1.42
CA PRO A 88 3.63 2.90 -1.10
C PRO A 88 2.63 2.22 -0.15
N THR A 89 1.50 2.88 0.12
CA THR A 89 0.35 2.34 0.90
C THR A 89 -0.16 0.97 0.44
N ILE A 90 0.03 0.63 -0.84
CA ILE A 90 -0.37 -0.67 -1.43
C ILE A 90 0.67 -1.78 -1.25
N TRP A 91 1.77 -1.51 -0.56
CA TRP A 91 2.77 -2.51 -0.27
C TRP A 91 2.32 -3.40 0.89
N PRO A 92 2.28 -4.73 0.71
CA PRO A 92 1.76 -5.64 1.73
C PRO A 92 2.76 -5.86 2.85
N VAL A 93 2.33 -5.62 4.10
CA VAL A 93 3.14 -5.92 5.27
C VAL A 93 3.17 -7.44 5.51
N PRO A 94 4.35 -8.10 5.43
CA PRO A 94 4.42 -9.55 5.56
C PRO A 94 4.02 -10.04 6.95
N GLN A 95 3.36 -11.20 7.00
CA GLN A 95 3.07 -11.91 8.25
C GLN A 95 3.57 -13.36 8.17
N PRO A 96 4.52 -13.78 9.04
CA PRO A 96 5.18 -12.99 10.07
C PRO A 96 6.15 -11.95 9.50
N LEU A 97 6.44 -10.91 10.28
CA LEU A 97 7.42 -9.87 9.91
C LEU A 97 8.83 -10.47 9.83
N PRO A 98 9.52 -10.40 8.68
CA PRO A 98 10.89 -10.90 8.55
C PRO A 98 11.93 -9.98 9.22
N TYR A 99 11.59 -8.70 9.40
CA TYR A 99 12.36 -7.64 10.04
C TYR A 99 11.42 -6.50 10.44
N THR A 100 11.92 -5.52 11.18
CA THR A 100 11.10 -4.37 11.61
C THR A 100 10.79 -3.46 10.43
N ILE A 101 9.50 -3.23 10.20
CA ILE A 101 9.02 -2.35 9.14
C ILE A 101 8.48 -1.09 9.80
N TYR A 102 8.72 0.04 9.15
CA TYR A 102 8.25 1.34 9.58
C TYR A 102 7.33 1.94 8.52
N VAL A 103 6.32 2.65 8.96
CA VAL A 103 5.47 3.47 8.11
C VAL A 103 5.69 4.93 8.48
N CYS A 104 6.02 5.74 7.49
CA CYS A 104 6.10 7.18 7.62
C CYS A 104 4.93 7.83 6.88
N MET A 105 4.32 8.82 7.53
CA MET A 105 3.15 9.52 7.04
C MET A 105 3.36 11.02 7.23
N SER A 106 3.00 11.80 6.22
CA SER A 106 3.01 13.26 6.27
C SER A 106 1.68 13.82 5.80
N GLY A 107 1.29 14.96 6.37
CA GLY A 107 -0.01 15.54 6.10
C GLY A 107 -0.14 16.97 6.55
N PRO A 108 -1.22 17.66 6.12
CA PRO A 108 -1.51 18.99 6.58
C PRO A 108 -1.95 18.95 8.05
N ARG A 109 -1.67 20.05 8.74
CA ARG A 109 -2.08 20.32 10.11
C ARG A 109 -2.78 21.67 10.15
N VAL A 110 -3.79 21.78 11.00
CA VAL A 110 -4.37 23.07 11.36
C VAL A 110 -4.03 23.37 12.81
N ASP A 111 -3.35 24.50 13.01
CA ASP A 111 -2.93 25.01 14.31
C ASP A 111 -4.12 25.59 15.07
N ARG A 112 -3.93 25.79 16.38
CA ARG A 112 -4.97 26.37 17.24
C ARG A 112 -5.38 27.79 16.79
N ASP A 113 -4.45 28.50 16.18
CA ASP A 113 -4.63 29.87 15.67
C ASP A 113 -5.11 29.90 14.21
N GLY A 114 -5.49 28.74 13.64
CA GLY A 114 -5.93 28.62 12.26
C GLY A 114 -4.79 28.68 11.23
N GLN A 115 -3.53 28.72 11.67
CA GLN A 115 -2.38 28.60 10.76
C GLN A 115 -2.32 27.19 10.17
N GLN A 116 -1.93 27.12 8.90
CA GLN A 116 -1.68 25.85 8.23
C GLN A 116 -0.23 25.45 8.48
N GLY A 117 -0.04 24.25 9.00
CA GLY A 117 1.26 23.61 9.14
C GLY A 117 1.27 22.26 8.45
N HIS A 118 2.39 21.57 8.60
CA HIS A 118 2.54 20.19 8.16
C HIS A 118 3.20 19.40 9.26
N ARG A 119 2.82 18.14 9.34
CA ARG A 119 3.39 17.21 10.29
C ARG A 119 3.75 15.93 9.58
N THR A 120 4.93 15.43 9.89
CA THR A 120 5.40 14.12 9.48
C THR A 120 5.62 13.27 10.71
N LEU A 121 5.22 12.02 10.65
CA LEU A 121 5.48 11.04 11.69
C LEU A 121 5.96 9.72 11.09
N CYS A 122 6.76 8.98 11.84
CA CYS A 122 7.16 7.62 11.52
C CYS A 122 6.89 6.74 12.74
N ARG A 123 6.38 5.53 12.50
CA ARG A 123 6.11 4.53 13.53
C ARG A 123 6.36 3.12 13.01
N THR A 124 6.40 2.14 13.91
CA THR A 124 6.47 0.73 13.52
C THR A 124 5.18 0.29 12.84
N ALA A 125 5.29 -0.53 11.80
CA ALA A 125 4.19 -1.23 11.15
C ALA A 125 4.21 -2.72 11.55
N LEU A 126 3.16 -3.17 12.23
CA LEU A 126 3.03 -4.54 12.73
C LEU A 126 2.34 -5.47 11.73
N HIS A 127 1.37 -4.92 11.00
CA HIS A 127 0.60 -5.56 9.95
C HIS A 127 -0.17 -4.51 9.16
N ASP A 128 -0.88 -4.92 8.12
CA ASP A 128 -1.73 -3.99 7.36
C ASP A 128 -2.84 -3.40 8.23
N ASN A 129 -3.13 -2.11 8.04
CA ASN A 129 -4.19 -1.38 8.75
C ASN A 129 -4.07 -1.41 10.29
N ASP A 130 -2.85 -1.52 10.82
CA ASP A 130 -2.54 -1.49 12.26
C ASP A 130 -2.70 -0.11 12.93
N ILE A 131 -3.31 0.86 12.25
CA ILE A 131 -3.44 2.24 12.73
C ILE A 131 -4.18 2.39 14.06
N ARG A 132 -4.99 1.42 14.45
CA ARG A 132 -5.69 1.39 15.75
C ARG A 132 -4.96 0.57 16.81
N ASP A 133 -3.89 -0.12 16.44
CA ASP A 133 -3.12 -0.96 17.33
C ASP A 133 -2.23 -0.10 18.23
N ALA A 134 -2.37 -0.25 19.55
CA ALA A 134 -1.62 0.55 20.52
C ALA A 134 -0.11 0.27 20.48
N ASP A 135 0.29 -0.96 20.18
CA ASP A 135 1.70 -1.37 20.12
C ASP A 135 2.39 -0.74 18.90
N SER A 136 1.64 -0.52 17.81
CA SER A 136 2.15 0.20 16.63
C SER A 136 2.51 1.67 16.94
N HIS A 137 1.89 2.25 17.98
CA HIS A 137 2.12 3.63 18.43
C HIS A 137 3.06 3.73 19.65
N ALA A 138 3.52 2.60 20.20
CA ALA A 138 4.46 2.60 21.31
C ALA A 138 5.82 3.22 20.93
N HIS A 139 6.17 3.14 19.65
CA HIS A 139 7.38 3.71 19.05
C HIS A 139 7.02 4.61 17.86
N GLU A 140 6.57 5.82 18.16
CA GLU A 140 6.27 6.86 17.18
C GLU A 140 7.22 8.04 17.39
N CYS A 141 7.71 8.61 16.28
CA CYS A 141 8.30 9.94 16.31
C CYS A 141 7.57 10.88 15.35
N VAL A 142 7.40 12.12 15.78
CA VAL A 142 6.65 13.16 15.09
C VAL A 142 7.50 14.42 14.98
N VAL A 143 7.47 15.07 13.82
CA VAL A 143 8.10 16.37 13.57
C VAL A 143 7.18 17.29 12.78
N GLU A 144 7.27 18.59 13.03
CA GLU A 144 6.50 19.64 12.35
C GLU A 144 7.19 20.07 11.04
N SER A 145 7.36 19.11 10.14
CA SER A 145 8.00 19.33 8.85
C SER A 145 7.20 18.67 7.73
N ALA A 146 7.20 19.30 6.56
CA ALA A 146 6.57 18.81 5.35
C ALA A 146 7.59 18.10 4.46
N GLN A 147 7.13 17.20 3.58
CA GLN A 147 7.97 16.74 2.48
C GLN A 147 8.28 17.89 1.52
N ALA A 148 9.46 17.87 0.93
CA ALA A 148 9.85 18.83 -0.11
C ALA A 148 9.05 18.66 -1.42
N PHE A 149 8.49 17.47 -1.65
CA PHE A 149 7.75 17.11 -2.84
C PHE A 149 6.65 16.11 -2.48
N VAL A 150 5.45 16.30 -3.04
CA VAL A 150 4.26 15.44 -2.80
C VAL A 150 3.53 15.22 -4.12
N THR A 151 3.28 13.97 -4.50
CA THR A 151 2.70 13.58 -5.80
C THR A 151 1.34 12.92 -5.69
N ASP A 152 0.96 12.47 -4.50
CA ASP A 152 -0.24 11.66 -4.28
C ASP A 152 -1.51 12.50 -4.01
N GLY A 153 -1.38 13.82 -4.10
CA GLY A 153 -2.50 14.77 -3.99
C GLY A 153 -3.04 14.95 -2.58
N CYS A 154 -2.34 14.47 -1.54
CA CYS A 154 -2.81 14.59 -0.17
C CYS A 154 -2.65 16.00 0.41
N TYR A 155 -1.58 16.72 0.04
CA TYR A 155 -1.39 18.11 0.43
C TYR A 155 -0.41 18.83 -0.49
N ARG A 156 -0.41 20.18 -0.40
CA ARG A 156 0.55 21.01 -1.12
C ARG A 156 1.82 21.15 -0.29
N SER A 157 2.96 20.73 -0.84
CA SER A 157 4.26 20.96 -0.23
C SER A 157 4.57 22.48 -0.17
N PRO A 158 5.20 22.97 0.93
CA PRO A 158 5.62 24.36 1.04
C PRO A 158 6.66 24.76 -0.02
N SER A 159 7.50 23.84 -0.47
CA SER A 159 8.44 24.06 -1.57
C SER A 159 7.76 24.07 -2.96
N GLY A 160 6.49 23.64 -3.03
CA GLY A 160 5.63 23.64 -4.20
C GLY A 160 4.97 24.99 -4.52
N SER A 161 5.47 26.10 -3.95
CA SER A 161 5.15 27.45 -4.43
C SER A 161 6.01 27.80 -5.66
N ILE A 162 5.94 26.98 -6.70
CA ILE A 162 6.21 27.49 -8.05
C ILE A 162 4.97 28.31 -8.43
N SER A 163 5.10 29.63 -8.21
CA SER A 163 4.47 30.73 -8.95
C SER A 163 3.09 30.49 -9.57
N GLY A 164 2.08 31.14 -8.99
CA GLY A 164 1.02 31.83 -9.73
C GLY A 164 0.01 30.99 -10.51
N GLU A 165 -1.14 31.62 -10.76
CA GLU A 165 -1.91 31.45 -11.97
C GLU A 165 -0.98 31.44 -13.21
N ALA A 166 -0.43 30.29 -13.54
CA ALA A 166 -0.05 30.00 -14.92
C ALA A 166 -1.36 29.67 -15.63
N VAL A 167 -1.93 30.69 -16.29
CA VAL A 167 -2.79 30.50 -17.45
C VAL A 167 -2.05 29.52 -18.37
N LEU A 168 -2.44 28.25 -18.31
CA LEU A 168 -1.92 27.21 -19.18
C LEU A 168 -2.37 27.59 -20.59
N PRO A 169 -1.47 27.83 -21.57
CA PRO A 169 -1.90 27.83 -22.94
C PRO A 169 -2.43 26.42 -23.20
N THR A 170 -3.70 26.34 -23.60
CA THR A 170 -4.41 25.14 -24.02
C THR A 170 -3.60 24.42 -25.10
N ALA A 171 -2.63 23.61 -24.69
CA ALA A 171 -2.15 22.50 -25.49
C ALA A 171 -3.25 21.46 -25.34
N THR A 172 -4.06 21.31 -26.39
CA THR A 172 -5.01 20.22 -26.55
C THR A 172 -4.23 18.92 -26.47
N ALA A 173 -4.10 18.40 -25.25
CA ALA A 173 -3.51 17.13 -24.97
C ALA A 173 -4.40 16.08 -25.66
N PHE A 174 -3.78 15.27 -26.51
CA PHE A 174 -4.33 14.12 -27.21
C PHE A 174 -5.09 13.11 -26.29
N LEU A 175 -5.06 13.33 -24.97
CA LEU A 175 -5.67 12.51 -23.92
C LEU A 175 -7.07 12.97 -23.47
N ASP A 176 -7.56 14.13 -23.93
CA ASP A 176 -8.91 14.63 -23.59
C ASP A 176 -10.02 14.11 -24.53
N ASP A 177 -9.71 13.25 -25.50
CA ASP A 177 -10.75 12.57 -26.25
C ASP A 177 -11.29 11.40 -25.42
N PRO A 178 -12.58 11.43 -24.98
CA PRO A 178 -13.17 10.36 -24.18
C PRO A 178 -13.14 9.00 -24.90
N LYS A 179 -12.94 8.97 -26.22
CA LYS A 179 -12.79 7.72 -26.99
C LYS A 179 -11.42 7.07 -26.80
N ILE A 180 -10.38 7.86 -26.57
CA ILE A 180 -9.00 7.36 -26.42
C ILE A 180 -8.78 6.82 -25.00
N THR A 181 -9.28 7.51 -23.97
CA THR A 181 -9.25 7.03 -22.58
C THR A 181 -10.04 5.72 -22.40
N HIS A 182 -11.19 5.57 -23.07
CA HIS A 182 -11.95 4.31 -23.05
C HIS A 182 -11.20 3.15 -23.73
N ALA A 183 -10.49 3.41 -24.83
CA ALA A 183 -9.71 2.38 -25.53
C ALA A 183 -8.54 1.85 -24.69
N PHE A 184 -7.83 2.74 -23.97
CA PHE A 184 -6.77 2.32 -23.05
C PHE A 184 -7.31 1.51 -21.86
N PHE A 185 -8.45 1.90 -21.30
CA PHE A 185 -9.07 1.18 -20.18
C PHE A 185 -9.54 -0.22 -20.59
N VAL A 186 -10.14 -0.37 -21.77
CA VAL A 186 -10.60 -1.66 -22.29
C VAL A 186 -9.42 -2.58 -22.65
N MET A 187 -8.37 -2.04 -23.29
CA MET A 187 -7.20 -2.85 -23.66
C MET A 187 -6.37 -3.27 -22.44
N GLY A 188 -6.24 -2.41 -21.42
CA GLY A 188 -5.64 -2.75 -20.14
C GLY A 188 -6.41 -3.86 -19.42
N GLY A 189 -7.74 -3.75 -19.33
CA GLY A 189 -8.59 -4.79 -18.71
C GLY A 189 -8.48 -6.16 -19.38
N ILE A 190 -8.43 -6.21 -20.71
CA ILE A 190 -8.31 -7.48 -21.47
C ILE A 190 -6.94 -8.14 -21.23
N LEU A 191 -5.86 -7.37 -21.20
CA LEU A 191 -4.52 -7.88 -20.90
C LEU A 191 -4.42 -8.41 -19.47
N THR A 192 -5.03 -7.74 -18.49
CA THR A 192 -5.03 -8.20 -17.09
C THR A 192 -5.86 -9.46 -16.89
N ILE A 193 -7.06 -9.55 -17.49
CA ILE A 193 -7.91 -10.76 -17.44
C ILE A 193 -7.24 -11.93 -18.17
N GLY A 194 -6.62 -11.70 -19.33
CA GLY A 194 -5.88 -12.73 -20.06
C GLY A 194 -4.69 -13.28 -19.26
N SER A 195 -3.99 -12.41 -18.53
CA SER A 195 -2.88 -12.80 -17.65
C SER A 195 -3.36 -13.64 -16.45
N LEU A 196 -4.46 -13.23 -15.81
CA LEU A 196 -5.09 -13.97 -14.70
C LEU A 196 -5.61 -15.36 -15.14
N LEU A 197 -6.20 -15.45 -16.34
CA LEU A 197 -6.65 -16.74 -16.90
C LEU A 197 -5.49 -17.64 -17.35
N ALA A 198 -4.36 -17.08 -17.78
CA ALA A 198 -3.17 -17.88 -18.11
C ALA A 198 -2.50 -18.46 -16.85
N VAL A 199 -2.44 -17.69 -15.76
CA VAL A 199 -1.80 -18.12 -14.50
C VAL A 199 -2.70 -19.08 -13.71
N CYS A 200 -4.03 -18.91 -13.74
CA CYS A 200 -4.97 -19.85 -13.09
C CYS A 200 -5.39 -21.04 -13.99
N GLY A 201 -5.44 -20.85 -15.32
CA GLY A 201 -5.92 -21.86 -16.27
C GLY A 201 -4.89 -22.93 -16.63
N ALA A 202 -3.59 -22.62 -16.57
CA ALA A 202 -2.52 -23.61 -16.78
C ALA A 202 -2.53 -24.72 -15.72
N SER A 203 -3.16 -24.48 -14.56
CA SER A 203 -3.32 -25.45 -13.48
C SER A 203 -4.45 -26.47 -13.72
N HIS A 204 -5.39 -26.18 -14.63
CA HIS A 204 -6.55 -27.05 -14.88
C HIS A 204 -6.39 -27.97 -16.10
N VAL A 205 -5.60 -27.60 -17.11
CA VAL A 205 -5.45 -28.41 -18.34
C VAL A 205 -4.48 -29.58 -18.16
N ARG A 206 -3.56 -29.53 -17.19
CA ARG A 206 -2.67 -30.66 -16.88
C ARG A 206 -3.34 -31.82 -16.14
N LEU A 207 -4.60 -31.68 -15.71
CA LEU A 207 -5.36 -32.73 -15.03
C LEU A 207 -6.19 -33.59 -15.98
N TRP A 208 -6.27 -33.27 -17.28
CA TRP A 208 -7.06 -34.03 -18.25
C TRP A 208 -6.25 -34.80 -19.30
N ALA A 209 -4.91 -34.74 -19.25
CA ALA A 209 -4.04 -35.46 -20.18
C ALA A 209 -3.54 -36.82 -19.65
N ASP A 210 -3.65 -37.09 -18.34
CA ASP A 210 -3.28 -38.40 -17.77
C ASP A 210 -4.53 -39.24 -17.51
N GLY A 211 -4.98 -39.92 -18.56
CA GLY A 211 -6.00 -40.95 -18.48
C GLY A 211 -5.58 -42.08 -17.52
N ARG A 212 -6.13 -42.08 -16.29
CA ARG A 212 -6.11 -43.25 -15.41
C ARG A 212 -7.53 -43.76 -15.20
N SER A 213 -7.74 -44.95 -15.74
CA SER A 213 -8.90 -45.80 -15.62
C SER A 213 -9.39 -45.98 -14.18
N LEU A 214 -10.69 -45.75 -13.97
CA LEU A 214 -11.43 -46.15 -12.77
C LEU A 214 -11.50 -47.70 -12.68
N PRO A 215 -11.19 -48.32 -11.52
CA PRO A 215 -11.51 -49.71 -11.30
C PRO A 215 -13.00 -49.87 -10.91
N ASN A 216 -13.73 -50.62 -11.73
CA ASN A 216 -15.02 -51.20 -11.38
C ASN A 216 -14.83 -52.27 -10.29
N GLY A 217 -15.65 -52.23 -9.24
CA GLY A 217 -15.65 -53.25 -8.20
C GLY A 217 -16.85 -53.15 -7.27
N LEU A 218 -18.01 -53.66 -7.70
CA LEU A 218 -19.10 -54.09 -6.82
C LEU A 218 -18.73 -55.43 -6.18
N PRO A 219 -18.93 -55.62 -4.86
CA PRO A 219 -19.14 -56.95 -4.31
C PRO A 219 -20.64 -57.22 -4.14
N SER A 220 -21.10 -58.22 -4.88
CA SER A 220 -22.24 -59.08 -4.54
C SER A 220 -21.91 -59.87 -3.27
N SER A 221 -22.83 -59.97 -2.31
CA SER A 221 -22.86 -61.11 -1.40
C SER A 221 -24.28 -61.45 -0.97
N SER A 222 -24.66 -62.68 -1.28
CA SER A 222 -25.89 -63.38 -0.96
C SER A 222 -25.92 -63.93 0.46
N LYS A 223 -27.13 -64.00 1.03
CA LYS A 223 -27.71 -65.02 1.94
C LYS A 223 -26.85 -65.65 3.05
N ALA A 224 -27.32 -65.48 4.28
CA ALA A 224 -27.88 -66.56 5.10
C ALA A 224 -28.97 -65.96 6.02
#